data_AF-A0AAN0VZ79-F1
#
_entry.id   AF-A0AAN0VZ79-F1
#
_cell.length_a   1.000
_cell.length_b   1.000
_cell.length_c   1.000
_cell.angle_alpha   90.00
_cell.angle_beta   90.00
_cell.angle_gamma   90.00
#
_symmetry.space_group_name_H-M   'P 1'
#
loop_
_entity.id
_entity.type
_entity.pdbx_description
1 polymer ?
#
loop_
_entity_poly.entity_id
_entity_poly.type
_entity_poly.pdbx_seq_one_letter_code
_entity_poly.pdbx_strand_id
1 'polypeptide(L)'
;MQLVCKFVPGNAVSRDVLDYILSPDECIGQLSRTRNLQDVLRQLPKPLSDTIPQSAKKDIHSLLSNIKQRLVRVEWVALSSFARRTPLSDAQLQAYPALKMRVDEFASEQPKKVVKANYDTVTDDVPLARNLSFTPVEPSPDKKIVVEFAGQWPNNAAYLMLSETGTQKEKVAKPRKDSSKNHRSVSVFKSLEEEPRNLYLAIPLSGSATPLKLLLAENVEPVDSSDEMDEWDNVLVPVVPLYFLTGEKSEKSAARHMSGYIYVLWKDKVWRELVVDEKGYFSDINIDYYRNAQPESAKPKRHADIRITDPERGSPFSYEPFQIRQNGEVVSEGILNDVGEVRVFNLTEEEVEVVMTDYDPHVVVKVETMLSPFKGASQTHREASGRALPHIWIPYKILGEQQSVSLYYSEVQLSPEQLTAFESDSSQATELTDMEYYSSAHSFKTGEGVTRALAIPKVSPEQVSQYTVIASQLEKTIAGAYINGPLSPLTFAYPSDPVVDESDDYFELRDTKGDWSQRTYLRDCVPNEKGIRHIKFSGWPAEVKNVDLVRGYLGQSRNKRDNLTLIFGNKKLSDLLAYKPQ
;
A
#
# COMPACT_ATOMS: atom_id res chain seq x y z
N MET A 1 -13.00 -38.03 -25.79
CA MET A 1 -14.41 -37.53 -25.67
C MET A 1 -14.66 -37.24 -24.21
N GLN A 2 -14.94 -35.99 -23.85
CA GLN A 2 -15.50 -35.66 -22.53
C GLN A 2 -16.96 -36.10 -22.50
N LEU A 3 -17.41 -36.70 -21.40
CA LEU A 3 -18.82 -36.93 -21.13
C LEU A 3 -19.57 -35.60 -21.14
N VAL A 4 -20.70 -35.58 -21.83
CA VAL A 4 -21.64 -34.45 -21.87
C VAL A 4 -22.72 -34.64 -20.80
N CYS A 5 -22.44 -35.40 -19.74
CA CYS A 5 -23.36 -35.59 -18.64
C CYS A 5 -22.69 -35.59 -17.26
N LYS A 6 -23.43 -35.09 -16.27
CA LYS A 6 -23.09 -34.97 -14.85
C LYS A 6 -24.06 -35.81 -14.03
N PHE A 7 -23.60 -36.42 -12.94
CA PHE A 7 -24.45 -37.20 -12.05
C PHE A 7 -24.74 -36.43 -10.76
N VAL A 8 -26.00 -36.43 -10.35
CA VAL A 8 -26.48 -35.80 -9.11
C VAL A 8 -27.22 -36.86 -8.28
N PRO A 9 -27.05 -36.92 -6.95
CA PRO A 9 -27.84 -37.79 -6.10
C PRO A 9 -29.35 -37.50 -6.25
N GLY A 10 -30.20 -38.53 -6.31
CA GLY A 10 -31.64 -38.35 -6.58
C GLY A 10 -32.40 -37.51 -5.53
N ASN A 11 -31.87 -37.43 -4.31
CA ASN A 11 -32.39 -36.57 -3.24
C ASN A 11 -31.96 -35.09 -3.36
N ALA A 12 -30.96 -34.79 -4.18
CA ALA A 12 -30.40 -33.44 -4.36
C ALA A 12 -30.86 -32.77 -5.67
N VAL A 13 -31.76 -33.42 -6.41
CA VAL A 13 -32.36 -32.90 -7.64
C VAL A 13 -33.46 -31.90 -7.24
N SER A 14 -33.55 -30.78 -7.96
CA SER A 14 -34.57 -29.73 -7.79
C SER A 14 -35.26 -29.43 -9.13
N ARG A 15 -36.34 -28.64 -9.11
CA ARG A 15 -37.03 -28.17 -10.32
C ARG A 15 -36.10 -27.52 -11.37
N ASP A 16 -35.04 -26.84 -10.94
CA ASP A 16 -34.14 -26.08 -11.82
C ASP A 16 -33.34 -26.95 -12.81
N VAL A 17 -33.29 -28.27 -12.59
CA VAL A 17 -32.54 -29.20 -13.44
C VAL A 17 -33.42 -30.10 -14.32
N LEU A 18 -34.75 -29.92 -14.30
CA LEU A 18 -35.70 -30.73 -15.07
C LEU A 18 -35.38 -30.77 -16.56
N ASP A 19 -35.04 -29.61 -17.15
CA ASP A 19 -34.72 -29.49 -18.57
C ASP A 19 -33.39 -30.15 -18.95
N TYR A 20 -32.60 -30.58 -17.97
CA TYR A 20 -31.30 -31.21 -18.17
C TYR A 20 -31.33 -32.73 -17.96
N ILE A 21 -32.42 -33.32 -17.45
CA ILE A 21 -32.47 -34.74 -17.08
C ILE A 21 -32.26 -35.66 -18.29
N LEU A 22 -31.41 -36.66 -18.16
CA LEU A 22 -31.22 -37.78 -19.11
C LEU A 22 -32.00 -39.01 -18.66
N SER A 23 -32.67 -39.70 -19.59
CA SER A 23 -33.19 -41.04 -19.29
C SER A 23 -32.02 -42.02 -19.07
N PRO A 24 -32.23 -43.10 -18.28
CA PRO A 24 -31.19 -44.10 -18.07
C PRO A 24 -30.59 -44.63 -19.38
N ASP A 25 -31.41 -44.91 -20.41
CA ASP A 25 -30.92 -45.39 -21.71
C ASP A 25 -30.12 -44.34 -22.49
N GLU A 26 -30.52 -43.07 -22.48
CA GLU A 26 -29.75 -42.01 -23.13
C GLU A 26 -28.39 -41.83 -22.45
N CYS A 27 -28.34 -41.89 -21.12
CA CYS A 27 -27.09 -41.82 -20.36
C CYS A 27 -26.18 -43.02 -20.70
N ILE A 28 -26.71 -44.24 -20.68
CA ILE A 28 -25.93 -45.44 -21.03
C ILE A 28 -25.51 -45.41 -22.50
N GLY A 29 -26.35 -44.91 -23.41
CA GLY A 29 -26.04 -44.74 -24.81
C GLY A 29 -24.93 -43.72 -25.08
N GLN A 30 -24.75 -42.72 -24.21
CA GLN A 30 -23.60 -41.82 -24.24
C GLN A 30 -22.34 -42.51 -23.67
N LEU A 31 -22.48 -43.20 -22.54
CA LEU A 31 -21.37 -43.89 -21.89
C LEU A 31 -20.81 -45.05 -22.72
N SER A 32 -21.66 -45.79 -23.44
CA SER A 32 -21.25 -46.92 -24.29
C SER A 32 -20.39 -46.52 -25.48
N ARG A 33 -20.39 -45.24 -25.87
CA ARG A 33 -19.50 -44.69 -26.90
C ARG A 33 -18.05 -44.59 -26.42
N THR A 34 -17.84 -44.63 -25.11
CA THR A 34 -16.51 -44.63 -24.51
C THR A 34 -15.96 -46.06 -24.55
N ARG A 35 -14.89 -46.30 -25.32
CA ARG A 35 -14.33 -47.65 -25.52
C ARG A 35 -13.47 -48.15 -24.34
N ASN A 36 -13.19 -47.29 -23.36
CA ASN A 36 -12.25 -47.56 -22.26
C ASN A 36 -12.94 -47.47 -20.89
N LEU A 37 -12.83 -48.53 -20.11
CA LEU A 37 -13.40 -48.65 -18.77
C LEU A 37 -12.85 -47.60 -17.78
N GLN A 38 -11.55 -47.29 -17.87
CA GLN A 38 -10.92 -46.32 -16.97
C GLN A 38 -11.40 -44.90 -17.22
N ASP A 39 -11.73 -44.58 -18.48
CA ASP A 39 -12.25 -43.26 -18.84
C ASP A 39 -13.66 -43.05 -18.29
N VAL A 40 -14.49 -44.10 -18.26
CA VAL A 40 -15.81 -44.04 -17.62
C VAL A 40 -15.67 -43.83 -16.11
N LEU A 41 -14.80 -44.60 -15.44
CA LEU A 41 -14.59 -44.48 -13.99
C LEU A 41 -14.07 -43.11 -13.55
N ARG A 42 -13.15 -42.51 -14.32
CA ARG A 42 -12.62 -41.15 -14.05
C ARG A 42 -13.68 -40.06 -14.12
N GLN A 43 -14.76 -40.30 -14.85
CA GLN A 43 -15.82 -39.31 -15.10
C GLN A 43 -17.03 -39.47 -14.17
N LEU A 44 -17.07 -40.54 -13.37
CA LEU A 44 -18.07 -40.71 -12.33
C LEU A 44 -17.67 -39.92 -11.06
N PRO A 45 -18.63 -39.30 -10.36
CA PRO A 45 -18.37 -38.79 -9.01
C PRO A 45 -17.88 -39.93 -8.10
N LYS A 46 -16.91 -39.64 -7.22
CA LYS A 46 -16.36 -40.63 -6.26
C LYS A 46 -17.46 -41.38 -5.49
N PRO A 47 -18.50 -40.71 -4.95
CA PRO A 47 -19.57 -41.42 -4.22
C PRO A 47 -20.33 -42.42 -5.08
N LEU A 48 -20.58 -42.10 -6.36
CA LEU A 48 -21.22 -43.04 -7.29
C LEU A 48 -20.28 -44.21 -7.62
N SER A 49 -19.01 -43.92 -7.93
CA SER A 49 -17.99 -44.95 -8.19
C SER A 49 -17.86 -45.93 -7.02
N ASP A 50 -17.89 -45.46 -5.78
CA ASP A 50 -17.68 -46.29 -4.59
C ASP A 50 -18.87 -47.23 -4.32
N THR A 51 -20.08 -46.86 -4.74
CA THR A 51 -21.28 -47.72 -4.62
C THR A 51 -21.36 -48.85 -5.66
N ILE A 52 -20.45 -48.85 -6.64
CA ILE A 52 -20.35 -49.89 -7.67
C ILE A 52 -19.43 -51.02 -7.16
N PRO A 53 -19.90 -52.30 -7.13
CA PRO A 53 -19.09 -53.43 -6.70
C PRO A 53 -17.77 -53.57 -7.49
N GLN A 54 -16.69 -53.96 -6.82
CA GLN A 54 -15.39 -54.16 -7.48
C GLN A 54 -15.43 -55.23 -8.58
N SER A 55 -16.32 -56.22 -8.48
CA SER A 55 -16.58 -57.20 -9.54
C SER A 55 -17.13 -56.56 -10.82
N ALA A 56 -17.94 -55.51 -10.70
CA ALA A 56 -18.52 -54.78 -11.83
C ALA A 56 -17.54 -53.80 -12.49
N LYS A 57 -16.40 -53.48 -11.85
CA LYS A 57 -15.35 -52.61 -12.39
C LYS A 57 -14.32 -53.36 -13.26
N LYS A 58 -14.53 -54.66 -13.50
CA LYS A 58 -13.63 -55.51 -14.31
C LYS A 58 -14.00 -55.52 -15.80
N ASP A 59 -15.24 -55.22 -16.13
CA ASP A 59 -15.78 -55.30 -17.49
C ASP A 59 -16.72 -54.11 -17.74
N ILE A 60 -16.66 -53.55 -18.96
CA ILE A 60 -17.40 -52.33 -19.31
C ILE A 60 -18.90 -52.58 -19.38
N HIS A 61 -19.34 -53.75 -19.84
CA HIS A 61 -20.76 -54.09 -19.89
C HIS A 61 -21.33 -54.24 -18.48
N SER A 62 -20.59 -54.90 -17.59
CA SER A 62 -20.92 -55.05 -16.18
C SER A 62 -20.99 -53.69 -15.46
N LEU A 63 -20.05 -52.79 -15.75
CA LEU A 63 -20.01 -51.43 -15.21
C LEU A 63 -21.23 -50.61 -15.66
N LEU A 64 -21.52 -50.57 -16.97
CA LEU A 64 -22.66 -49.84 -17.53
C LEU A 64 -24.00 -50.40 -17.04
N SER A 65 -24.12 -51.72 -16.88
CA SER A 65 -25.30 -52.36 -16.30
C SER A 65 -25.55 -51.91 -14.85
N ASN A 66 -24.50 -51.83 -14.03
CA ASN A 66 -24.61 -51.35 -12.66
C ASN A 66 -24.97 -49.87 -12.59
N ILE A 67 -24.38 -49.03 -13.44
CA ILE A 67 -24.76 -47.61 -13.55
C ILE A 67 -26.22 -47.48 -13.95
N LYS A 68 -26.69 -48.27 -14.94
CA LYS A 68 -28.09 -48.27 -15.39
C LYS A 68 -29.03 -48.60 -14.24
N GLN A 69 -28.73 -49.63 -13.44
CA GLN A 69 -29.56 -50.01 -12.30
C GLN A 69 -29.72 -48.89 -11.27
N ARG A 70 -28.66 -48.13 -10.99
CA ARG A 70 -28.68 -47.00 -10.05
C ARG A 70 -29.50 -45.82 -10.58
N LEU A 71 -29.44 -45.57 -11.88
CA LEU A 71 -30.26 -44.56 -12.56
C LEU A 71 -31.74 -44.95 -12.59
N VAL A 72 -32.05 -46.23 -12.87
CA VAL A 72 -33.43 -46.76 -12.87
C VAL A 72 -34.06 -46.67 -11.49
N ARG A 73 -33.28 -46.87 -10.43
CA ARG A 73 -33.73 -46.73 -9.03
C ARG A 73 -33.77 -45.28 -8.54
N VAL A 74 -33.32 -44.32 -9.35
CA VAL A 74 -33.25 -42.88 -8.99
C VAL A 74 -32.39 -42.64 -7.75
N GLU A 75 -31.43 -43.53 -7.47
CA GLU A 75 -30.38 -43.25 -6.48
C GLU A 75 -29.49 -42.11 -6.99
N TRP A 76 -29.31 -42.08 -8.32
CA TRP A 76 -28.62 -41.03 -9.06
C TRP A 76 -29.45 -40.63 -10.28
N VAL A 77 -29.34 -39.36 -10.67
CA VAL A 77 -29.93 -38.80 -11.88
C VAL A 77 -28.80 -38.25 -12.75
N ALA A 78 -28.84 -38.59 -14.04
CA ALA A 78 -27.90 -38.07 -15.02
C ALA A 78 -28.45 -36.78 -15.63
N LEU A 79 -27.63 -35.74 -15.72
CA LEU A 79 -27.95 -34.44 -16.27
C LEU A 79 -27.05 -34.16 -17.47
N SER A 80 -27.63 -33.72 -18.58
CA SER A 80 -26.92 -33.22 -19.75
C SER A 80 -26.21 -31.89 -19.44
N SER A 81 -25.09 -31.60 -20.11
CA SER A 81 -24.47 -30.27 -20.08
C SER A 81 -25.32 -29.18 -20.77
N PHE A 82 -26.31 -29.58 -21.58
CA PHE A 82 -27.19 -28.68 -22.31
C PHE A 82 -28.65 -28.96 -21.98
N ALA A 83 -29.44 -27.91 -21.82
CA ALA A 83 -30.89 -28.01 -21.67
C ALA A 83 -31.52 -28.66 -22.91
N ARG A 84 -32.48 -29.54 -22.70
CA ARG A 84 -33.29 -30.10 -23.78
C ARG A 84 -34.19 -29.02 -24.34
N ARG A 85 -34.41 -29.09 -25.66
CA ARG A 85 -35.42 -28.26 -26.34
C ARG A 85 -36.85 -28.70 -25.99
N THR A 86 -37.01 -29.98 -25.63
CA THR A 86 -38.28 -30.58 -25.24
C THR A 86 -38.06 -31.43 -23.98
N PRO A 87 -38.87 -31.27 -22.92
CA PRO A 87 -38.81 -32.13 -21.74
C PRO A 87 -38.98 -33.62 -22.10
N LEU A 88 -38.57 -34.50 -21.19
CA LEU A 88 -38.81 -35.94 -21.34
C LEU A 88 -40.32 -36.20 -21.47
N SER A 89 -40.71 -36.94 -22.50
CA SER A 89 -42.13 -37.25 -22.72
C SER A 89 -42.62 -38.33 -21.76
N ASP A 90 -43.93 -38.34 -21.49
CA ASP A 90 -44.58 -39.39 -20.69
C ASP A 90 -44.28 -40.80 -21.20
N ALA A 91 -44.18 -40.98 -22.51
CA ALA A 91 -43.84 -42.24 -23.15
C ALA A 91 -42.39 -42.68 -22.86
N GLN A 92 -41.44 -41.73 -22.78
CA GLN A 92 -40.05 -42.01 -22.41
C GLN A 92 -39.91 -42.33 -20.92
N LEU A 93 -40.73 -41.69 -20.09
CA LEU A 93 -40.76 -41.90 -18.64
C LEU A 93 -41.52 -43.18 -18.24
N GLN A 94 -42.38 -43.72 -19.10
CA GLN A 94 -43.15 -44.95 -18.86
C GLN A 94 -42.24 -46.16 -18.57
N ALA A 95 -41.08 -46.23 -19.22
CA ALA A 95 -40.08 -47.29 -18.97
C ALA A 95 -39.36 -47.15 -17.62
N TYR A 96 -39.51 -46.01 -16.93
CA TYR A 96 -38.78 -45.65 -15.71
C TYR A 96 -39.71 -45.07 -14.63
N PRO A 97 -40.59 -45.89 -14.00
CA PRO A 97 -41.63 -45.40 -13.10
C PRO A 97 -41.11 -44.58 -11.90
N ALA A 98 -39.96 -44.96 -11.33
CA ALA A 98 -39.35 -44.22 -10.23
C ALA A 98 -38.85 -42.84 -10.68
N LEU A 99 -38.29 -42.73 -11.88
CA LEU A 99 -37.85 -41.46 -12.44
C LEU A 99 -39.06 -40.59 -12.79
N LYS A 100 -40.12 -41.20 -13.33
CA LYS A 100 -41.40 -40.52 -13.61
C LYS A 100 -41.96 -39.87 -12.35
N MET A 101 -42.13 -40.65 -11.27
CA MET A 101 -42.65 -40.15 -10.01
C MET A 101 -41.83 -38.97 -9.48
N ARG A 102 -40.49 -39.03 -9.59
CA ARG A 102 -39.60 -37.97 -9.13
C ARG A 102 -39.67 -36.71 -10.00
N VAL A 103 -39.79 -36.87 -11.33
CA VAL A 103 -40.00 -35.77 -12.28
C VAL A 103 -41.34 -35.09 -12.04
N ASP A 104 -42.41 -35.87 -11.80
CA ASP A 104 -43.75 -35.36 -11.52
C ASP A 104 -43.79 -34.61 -10.17
N GLU A 105 -43.10 -35.12 -9.15
CA GLU A 105 -42.94 -34.45 -7.85
C GLU A 105 -42.27 -33.09 -7.99
N PHE A 106 -41.16 -33.00 -8.73
CA PHE A 106 -40.46 -31.73 -8.97
C PHE A 106 -41.22 -30.76 -9.88
N ALA A 107 -41.98 -31.28 -10.85
CA ALA A 107 -42.85 -30.46 -11.68
C ALA A 107 -43.98 -29.83 -10.85
N SER A 108 -44.41 -30.50 -9.78
CA SER A 108 -45.43 -30.03 -8.83
C SER A 108 -44.92 -29.03 -7.79
N GLU A 109 -43.60 -28.96 -7.54
CA GLU A 109 -43.01 -27.96 -6.65
C GLU A 109 -43.23 -26.55 -7.20
N GLN A 110 -43.87 -25.66 -6.41
CA GLN A 110 -44.04 -24.27 -6.82
C GLN A 110 -42.67 -23.60 -7.02
N PRO A 111 -42.49 -22.80 -8.08
CA PRO A 111 -41.22 -22.11 -8.31
C PRO A 111 -40.87 -21.27 -7.08
N LYS A 112 -39.65 -21.43 -6.55
CA LYS A 112 -39.15 -20.59 -5.46
C LYS A 112 -39.27 -19.14 -5.91
N LYS A 113 -40.22 -18.41 -5.29
CA LYS A 113 -40.43 -16.99 -5.54
C LYS A 113 -39.20 -16.25 -5.05
N VAL A 114 -38.26 -15.99 -5.96
CA VAL A 114 -37.14 -15.09 -5.67
C VAL A 114 -37.76 -13.72 -5.48
N VAL A 115 -37.86 -13.28 -4.23
CA VAL A 115 -38.29 -11.92 -3.89
C VAL A 115 -37.15 -10.99 -4.33
N LYS A 116 -37.14 -10.62 -5.60
CA LYS A 116 -36.47 -9.39 -6.04
C LYS A 116 -37.34 -8.24 -5.52
N ALA A 117 -36.68 -7.25 -4.94
CA ALA A 117 -37.27 -6.06 -4.34
C ALA A 117 -38.46 -5.51 -5.15
N ASN A 118 -39.54 -5.13 -4.47
CA ASN A 118 -40.80 -4.55 -4.95
C ASN A 118 -40.69 -3.74 -6.27
N TYR A 119 -40.71 -4.43 -7.40
CA TYR A 119 -41.02 -3.83 -8.70
C TYR A 119 -42.34 -4.43 -9.16
N ASP A 120 -43.26 -3.56 -9.58
CA ASP A 120 -44.49 -4.00 -10.23
C ASP A 120 -44.14 -4.82 -11.47
N THR A 121 -44.84 -5.95 -11.65
CA THR A 121 -44.73 -6.77 -12.85
C THR A 121 -45.15 -5.95 -14.06
N VAL A 122 -44.18 -5.58 -14.89
CA VAL A 122 -44.43 -4.97 -16.20
C VAL A 122 -45.15 -6.02 -17.05
N THR A 123 -46.41 -5.79 -17.37
CA THR A 123 -47.13 -6.54 -18.40
C THR A 123 -46.70 -6.02 -19.76
N ASP A 124 -46.17 -6.91 -20.60
CA ASP A 124 -45.74 -6.59 -21.96
C ASP A 124 -46.98 -6.52 -22.87
N ASP A 125 -47.75 -5.45 -22.70
CA ASP A 125 -48.98 -5.17 -23.42
C ASP A 125 -48.71 -4.37 -24.71
N VAL A 126 -47.44 -4.25 -25.12
CA VAL A 126 -47.04 -3.49 -26.29
C VAL A 126 -46.99 -4.43 -27.49
N PRO A 127 -47.90 -4.33 -28.47
CA PRO A 127 -47.74 -5.06 -29.72
C PRO A 127 -46.42 -4.62 -30.37
N LEU A 128 -45.48 -5.56 -30.54
CA LEU A 128 -44.25 -5.33 -31.27
C LEU A 128 -44.60 -4.72 -32.64
N ALA A 129 -44.20 -3.47 -32.83
CA ALA A 129 -44.38 -2.78 -34.10
C ALA A 129 -43.72 -3.63 -35.20
N ARG A 130 -44.48 -4.00 -36.23
CA ARG A 130 -43.98 -4.79 -37.39
C ARG A 130 -42.84 -4.10 -38.15
N ASN A 131 -42.58 -2.83 -37.86
CA ASN A 131 -41.47 -2.07 -38.39
C ASN A 131 -40.51 -1.74 -37.25
N LEU A 132 -39.39 -2.47 -37.17
CA LEU A 132 -38.24 -2.08 -36.36
C LEU A 132 -37.70 -0.76 -36.92
N SER A 133 -38.07 0.36 -36.29
CA SER A 133 -37.33 1.60 -36.45
C SER A 133 -35.96 1.38 -35.80
N PHE A 134 -34.94 1.12 -36.62
CA PHE A 134 -33.55 1.16 -36.16
C PHE A 134 -33.23 2.61 -35.80
N THR A 135 -33.37 2.96 -34.52
CA THR A 135 -32.76 4.18 -34.00
C THR A 135 -31.26 3.90 -33.98
N PRO A 136 -30.43 4.60 -34.78
CA PRO A 136 -28.99 4.43 -34.70
C PRO A 136 -28.59 4.71 -33.26
N VAL A 137 -28.05 3.70 -32.58
CA VAL A 137 -27.37 3.93 -31.31
C VAL A 137 -26.15 4.76 -31.68
N GLU A 138 -26.02 5.96 -31.10
CA GLU A 138 -24.80 6.75 -31.28
C GLU A 138 -23.61 5.84 -31.00
N PRO A 139 -22.65 5.74 -31.95
CA PRO A 139 -21.52 4.83 -31.79
C PRO A 139 -20.83 5.17 -30.48
N SER A 140 -20.59 4.14 -29.66
CA SER A 140 -19.83 4.33 -28.43
C SER A 140 -18.49 4.98 -28.80
N PRO A 141 -18.00 5.93 -28.01
CA PRO A 141 -16.74 6.61 -28.31
C PRO A 141 -15.63 5.58 -28.54
N ASP A 142 -14.72 5.86 -29.46
CA ASP A 142 -13.74 4.90 -29.96
C ASP A 142 -12.32 5.19 -29.44
N LYS A 143 -12.16 6.10 -28.48
CA LYS A 143 -10.86 6.39 -27.87
C LYS A 143 -10.60 5.55 -26.62
N LYS A 144 -9.31 5.42 -26.29
CA LYS A 144 -8.83 4.77 -25.06
C LYS A 144 -7.66 5.53 -24.43
N ILE A 145 -7.49 5.35 -23.13
CA ILE A 145 -6.26 5.68 -22.42
C ILE A 145 -5.72 4.37 -21.86
N VAL A 146 -4.42 4.14 -22.06
CA VAL A 146 -3.73 2.93 -21.59
C VAL A 146 -2.60 3.33 -20.65
N VAL A 147 -2.50 2.61 -19.54
CA VAL A 147 -1.37 2.71 -18.62
C VAL A 147 -0.73 1.33 -18.51
N GLU A 148 0.56 1.29 -18.79
CA GLU A 148 1.38 0.11 -18.73
C GLU A 148 1.96 -0.07 -17.32
N PHE A 149 2.09 -1.34 -16.95
CA PHE A 149 2.67 -1.79 -15.70
C PHE A 149 3.77 -2.79 -16.05
N ALA A 150 5.00 -2.52 -15.60
CA ALA A 150 6.14 -3.41 -15.84
C ALA A 150 5.96 -4.72 -15.09
N GLY A 151 5.71 -5.82 -15.83
CA GLY A 151 5.53 -7.21 -15.36
C GLY A 151 4.09 -7.72 -15.25
N GLN A 152 3.92 -8.92 -14.68
CA GLN A 152 2.61 -9.60 -14.55
C GLN A 152 2.40 -10.23 -13.18
N TRP A 153 1.67 -9.57 -12.29
CA TRP A 153 1.38 -10.06 -10.93
C TRP A 153 -0.11 -10.28 -10.69
N PRO A 154 -0.47 -11.07 -9.66
CA PRO A 154 -1.86 -11.21 -9.24
C PRO A 154 -2.49 -9.85 -8.86
N ASN A 155 -3.83 -9.83 -8.84
CA ASN A 155 -4.62 -8.64 -8.62
C ASN A 155 -4.32 -7.98 -7.26
N ASN A 156 -4.07 -6.67 -7.27
CA ASN A 156 -3.83 -5.86 -6.07
C ASN A 156 -5.07 -5.02 -5.70
N ALA A 157 -5.04 -4.47 -4.48
CA ALA A 157 -6.10 -3.59 -4.00
C ALA A 157 -6.15 -2.26 -4.78
N ALA A 158 -4.99 -1.68 -5.09
CA ALA A 158 -4.84 -0.45 -5.85
C ALA A 158 -5.36 -0.57 -7.29
N TYR A 159 -5.78 0.56 -7.85
CA TYR A 159 -6.30 0.67 -9.22
C TYR A 159 -6.06 2.08 -9.77
N LEU A 160 -6.33 2.28 -11.05
CA LEU A 160 -6.24 3.59 -11.70
C LEU A 160 -7.62 4.21 -11.88
N MET A 161 -7.66 5.54 -11.88
CA MET A 161 -8.88 6.31 -12.03
C MET A 161 -8.64 7.50 -12.97
N LEU A 162 -9.60 7.78 -13.84
CA LEU A 162 -9.67 9.02 -14.63
C LEU A 162 -10.69 9.95 -14.01
N SER A 163 -10.41 11.25 -13.99
CA SER A 163 -11.36 12.28 -13.57
C SER A 163 -12.62 12.28 -14.43
N GLU A 164 -13.69 12.83 -13.87
CA GLU A 164 -14.86 13.24 -14.66
C GLU A 164 -14.52 14.46 -15.54
N THR A 165 -15.27 14.60 -16.63
CA THR A 165 -15.29 15.78 -17.51
C THR A 165 -16.74 16.23 -17.69
N GLY A 166 -16.97 17.30 -18.46
CA GLY A 166 -18.32 17.77 -18.76
C GLY A 166 -19.19 16.72 -19.49
N THR A 167 -18.56 15.78 -20.21
CA THR A 167 -19.25 14.79 -21.05
C THR A 167 -19.23 13.37 -20.49
N GLN A 168 -18.21 12.97 -19.73
CA GLN A 168 -18.17 11.63 -19.13
C GLN A 168 -17.70 11.61 -17.68
N LYS A 169 -18.37 10.77 -16.88
CA LYS A 169 -18.06 10.51 -15.48
C LYS A 169 -16.67 9.91 -15.27
N GLU A 170 -16.22 9.90 -14.02
CA GLU A 170 -15.00 9.19 -13.61
C GLU A 170 -15.04 7.72 -14.06
N LYS A 171 -13.87 7.20 -14.45
CA LYS A 171 -13.71 5.80 -14.85
C LYS A 171 -12.59 5.16 -14.05
N VAL A 172 -12.69 3.85 -13.83
CA VAL A 172 -11.68 3.08 -13.12
C VAL A 172 -11.19 1.92 -13.98
N ALA A 173 -9.90 1.60 -13.88
CA ALA A 173 -9.29 0.47 -14.55
C ALA A 173 -8.31 -0.23 -13.59
N LYS A 174 -8.23 -1.55 -13.72
CA LYS A 174 -7.25 -2.38 -12.99
C LYS A 174 -6.23 -2.96 -13.96
N PRO A 175 -4.97 -3.15 -13.52
CA PRO A 175 -3.97 -3.82 -14.34
C PRO A 175 -4.44 -5.23 -14.66
N ARG A 176 -4.36 -5.60 -15.93
CA ARG A 176 -4.59 -6.97 -16.40
C ARG A 176 -3.39 -7.42 -17.20
N LYS A 177 -3.08 -8.70 -17.09
CA LYS A 177 -2.06 -9.35 -17.93
C LYS A 177 -2.30 -8.98 -19.39
N ASP A 178 -1.27 -8.45 -20.04
CA ASP A 178 -1.29 -8.27 -21.49
C ASP A 178 -1.14 -9.65 -22.14
N SER A 179 -2.11 -10.02 -22.97
CA SER A 179 -2.11 -11.30 -23.69
C SER A 179 -1.10 -11.35 -24.82
N SER A 180 -0.70 -10.19 -25.35
CA SER A 180 0.26 -10.05 -26.44
C SER A 180 1.70 -9.97 -25.94
N LYS A 181 1.92 -9.43 -24.73
CA LYS A 181 3.26 -9.19 -24.16
C LYS A 181 3.38 -9.71 -22.74
N ASN A 182 4.21 -10.74 -22.56
CA ASN A 182 4.38 -11.42 -21.26
C ASN A 182 5.13 -10.60 -20.20
N HIS A 183 5.84 -9.55 -20.59
CA HIS A 183 6.64 -8.72 -19.70
C HIS A 183 5.85 -7.57 -19.06
N ARG A 184 4.58 -7.35 -19.43
CA ARG A 184 3.77 -6.22 -18.95
C ARG A 184 2.33 -6.58 -18.63
N SER A 185 1.70 -5.70 -17.88
CA SER A 185 0.27 -5.63 -17.66
C SER A 185 -0.24 -4.27 -18.13
N VAL A 186 -1.51 -4.20 -18.54
CA VAL A 186 -2.12 -2.95 -19.03
C VAL A 186 -3.43 -2.67 -18.30
N SER A 187 -3.63 -1.40 -17.95
CA SER A 187 -4.91 -0.85 -17.51
C SER A 187 -5.48 -0.04 -18.66
N VAL A 188 -6.61 -0.48 -19.21
CA VAL A 188 -7.23 0.15 -20.39
C VAL A 188 -8.56 0.79 -20.01
N PHE A 189 -8.65 2.10 -20.17
CA PHE A 189 -9.90 2.86 -20.11
C PHE A 189 -10.48 2.94 -21.52
N LYS A 190 -11.63 2.31 -21.76
CA LYS A 190 -12.27 2.27 -23.09
C LYS A 190 -13.44 3.24 -23.17
N SER A 191 -13.89 3.49 -24.40
CA SER A 191 -15.07 4.29 -24.71
C SER A 191 -14.96 5.72 -24.21
N LEU A 192 -13.82 6.35 -24.49
CA LEU A 192 -13.54 7.73 -24.11
C LEU A 192 -13.88 8.69 -25.26
N GLU A 193 -14.37 9.87 -24.93
CA GLU A 193 -14.41 10.99 -25.88
C GLU A 193 -12.99 11.51 -26.12
N GLU A 194 -12.80 12.33 -27.16
CA GLU A 194 -11.57 13.06 -27.45
C GLU A 194 -11.40 14.28 -26.50
N GLU A 195 -11.40 14.01 -25.21
CA GLU A 195 -11.21 15.00 -24.15
C GLU A 195 -10.08 14.58 -23.21
N PRO A 196 -9.15 15.50 -22.88
CA PRO A 196 -8.08 15.21 -21.94
C PRO A 196 -8.63 14.93 -20.53
N ARG A 197 -8.01 14.01 -19.79
CA ARG A 197 -8.42 13.63 -18.43
C ARG A 197 -7.26 13.53 -17.46
N ASN A 198 -7.52 13.84 -16.19
CA ASN A 198 -6.52 13.65 -15.15
C ASN A 198 -6.47 12.17 -14.75
N LEU A 199 -5.26 11.62 -14.67
CA LEU A 199 -4.98 10.25 -14.30
C LEU A 199 -4.53 10.17 -12.84
N TYR A 200 -5.16 9.29 -12.08
CA TYR A 200 -4.87 9.06 -10.67
C TYR A 200 -4.55 7.60 -10.38
N LEU A 201 -3.62 7.39 -9.46
CA LEU A 201 -3.49 6.16 -8.69
C LEU A 201 -4.46 6.21 -7.50
N ALA A 202 -5.33 5.22 -7.40
CA ALA A 202 -6.30 5.10 -6.32
C ALA A 202 -5.93 3.94 -5.37
N ILE A 203 -5.75 4.27 -4.09
CA ILE A 203 -5.48 3.30 -3.01
C ILE A 203 -6.71 3.19 -2.11
N PRO A 204 -7.39 2.02 -2.04
CA PRO A 204 -8.50 1.84 -1.12
C PRO A 204 -8.06 2.06 0.33
N LEU A 205 -8.88 2.80 1.08
CA LEU A 205 -8.66 3.05 2.51
C LEU A 205 -9.51 2.09 3.36
N SER A 206 -8.99 1.70 4.51
CA SER A 206 -9.67 0.90 5.51
C SER A 206 -10.71 1.77 6.22
N GLY A 207 -11.98 1.36 6.19
CA GLY A 207 -13.05 2.10 6.85
C GLY A 207 -13.59 3.32 6.09
N SER A 208 -13.09 3.61 4.88
CA SER A 208 -13.64 4.66 4.00
C SER A 208 -14.13 4.10 2.66
N ALA A 209 -15.21 4.69 2.13
CA ALA A 209 -15.70 4.40 0.79
C ALA A 209 -14.90 5.11 -0.30
N THR A 210 -14.24 6.22 0.05
CA THR A 210 -13.39 6.99 -0.87
C THR A 210 -11.93 6.54 -0.78
N PRO A 211 -11.29 6.20 -1.91
CA PRO A 211 -9.87 5.86 -1.93
C PRO A 211 -9.01 7.12 -1.75
N LEU A 212 -7.77 6.93 -1.33
CA LEU A 212 -6.72 7.94 -1.50
C LEU A 212 -6.43 8.09 -3.00
N LYS A 213 -6.59 9.31 -3.52
CA LYS A 213 -6.38 9.66 -4.93
C LYS A 213 -5.04 10.38 -5.06
N LEU A 214 -4.06 9.74 -5.69
CA LEU A 214 -2.74 10.29 -5.95
C LEU A 214 -2.66 10.68 -7.42
N LEU A 215 -2.49 11.97 -7.72
CA LEU A 215 -2.38 12.47 -9.09
C LEU A 215 -1.10 11.92 -9.74
N LEU A 216 -1.22 11.34 -10.93
CA LEU A 216 -0.10 10.88 -11.75
C LEU A 216 0.16 11.86 -12.90
N ALA A 217 -0.88 12.20 -13.66
CA ALA A 217 -0.76 13.07 -14.82
C ALA A 217 -2.01 13.93 -14.97
N GLU A 218 -1.80 15.17 -15.41
CA GLU A 218 -2.88 16.07 -15.80
C GLU A 218 -3.07 16.01 -17.31
N ASN A 219 -4.31 16.22 -17.77
CA ASN A 219 -4.64 16.39 -19.18
C ASN A 219 -4.13 15.25 -20.10
N VAL A 220 -4.25 13.99 -19.68
CA VAL A 220 -3.87 12.85 -20.54
C VAL A 220 -4.82 12.75 -21.73
N GLU A 221 -4.26 12.85 -22.93
CA GLU A 221 -5.03 12.76 -24.18
C GLU A 221 -5.35 11.29 -24.53
N PRO A 222 -6.62 10.98 -24.88
CA PRO A 222 -7.00 9.66 -25.39
C PRO A 222 -6.46 9.38 -26.80
N VAL A 223 -6.07 8.12 -27.05
CA VAL A 223 -5.64 7.61 -28.36
C VAL A 223 -6.74 6.78 -29.03
N ASP A 224 -6.59 6.40 -30.30
CA ASP A 224 -7.58 5.56 -30.96
C ASP A 224 -7.61 4.14 -30.34
N SER A 225 -8.80 3.54 -30.26
CA SER A 225 -8.97 2.22 -29.65
C SER A 225 -8.20 1.12 -30.39
N SER A 226 -7.90 1.32 -31.68
CA SER A 226 -7.08 0.45 -32.51
C SER A 226 -5.58 0.58 -32.27
N ASP A 227 -5.12 1.67 -31.65
CA ASP A 227 -3.69 1.94 -31.51
C ASP A 227 -3.04 0.94 -30.55
N GLU A 228 -1.90 0.39 -30.93
CA GLU A 228 -1.11 -0.47 -30.06
C GLU A 228 0.34 0.01 -30.08
N MET A 229 0.93 0.14 -28.90
CA MET A 229 2.31 0.64 -28.76
C MET A 229 3.25 -0.44 -28.24
N ASP A 230 4.50 -0.35 -28.68
CA ASP A 230 5.59 -1.19 -28.19
C ASP A 230 5.79 -1.02 -26.69
N GLU A 231 5.81 0.21 -26.23
CA GLU A 231 5.72 0.65 -24.84
C GLU A 231 4.76 1.85 -24.79
N TRP A 232 3.87 1.92 -23.81
CA TRP A 232 2.93 3.04 -23.68
C TRP A 232 3.59 4.28 -23.04
N ASP A 233 3.00 5.46 -23.24
CA ASP A 233 3.52 6.73 -22.72
C ASP A 233 3.41 6.88 -21.20
N ASN A 234 2.50 6.11 -20.58
CA ASN A 234 2.32 6.07 -19.13
C ASN A 234 2.70 4.68 -18.62
N VAL A 235 3.86 4.58 -17.96
CA VAL A 235 4.44 3.34 -17.43
C VAL A 235 4.67 3.45 -15.94
N LEU A 236 4.06 2.54 -15.18
CA LEU A 236 4.29 2.39 -13.75
C LEU A 236 5.12 1.13 -13.48
N VAL A 237 6.14 1.24 -12.62
CA VAL A 237 6.98 0.13 -12.20
C VAL A 237 6.61 -0.28 -10.77
N PRO A 238 6.26 -1.55 -10.52
CA PRO A 238 6.17 -2.06 -9.15
C PRO A 238 7.57 -2.29 -8.58
N VAL A 239 7.86 -1.65 -7.45
CA VAL A 239 9.13 -1.79 -6.74
C VAL A 239 8.94 -2.39 -5.35
N VAL A 240 9.84 -3.27 -4.96
CA VAL A 240 9.99 -3.77 -3.59
C VAL A 240 11.25 -3.14 -2.99
N PRO A 241 11.12 -2.23 -2.00
CA PRO A 241 12.25 -1.72 -1.25
C PRO A 241 13.00 -2.85 -0.52
N LEU A 242 14.31 -2.91 -0.73
CA LEU A 242 15.26 -3.85 -0.14
C LEU A 242 16.48 -3.08 0.35
N TYR A 243 17.28 -3.70 1.20
CA TYR A 243 18.58 -3.17 1.61
C TYR A 243 19.61 -4.28 1.73
N PHE A 244 20.90 -3.93 1.74
CA PHE A 244 21.96 -4.90 1.96
C PHE A 244 22.39 -4.92 3.44
N LEU A 245 22.47 -6.12 4.01
CA LEU A 245 22.99 -6.37 5.36
C LEU A 245 24.51 -6.19 5.44
N THR A 246 25.21 -6.25 4.30
CA THR A 246 26.68 -6.20 4.22
C THR A 246 27.13 -5.31 3.08
N GLY A 247 28.37 -4.79 3.17
CA GLY A 247 28.97 -3.95 2.13
C GLY A 247 29.26 -4.66 0.81
N GLU A 248 29.12 -5.99 0.73
CA GLU A 248 29.31 -6.77 -0.50
C GLU A 248 28.21 -6.51 -1.55
N LYS A 249 27.08 -5.91 -1.14
CA LYS A 249 25.95 -5.55 -2.02
C LYS A 249 25.47 -6.69 -2.93
N SER A 250 25.48 -7.91 -2.41
CA SER A 250 25.05 -9.13 -3.10
C SER A 250 23.61 -9.49 -2.76
N GLU A 251 22.90 -10.15 -3.68
CA GLU A 251 21.51 -10.61 -3.50
C GLU A 251 21.34 -11.51 -2.27
N LYS A 252 22.38 -12.28 -1.91
CA LYS A 252 22.39 -13.13 -0.71
C LYS A 252 22.38 -12.32 0.59
N SER A 253 22.93 -11.11 0.54
CA SER A 253 22.95 -10.16 1.66
C SER A 253 21.76 -9.20 1.65
N ALA A 254 20.85 -9.31 0.68
CA ALA A 254 19.66 -8.49 0.63
C ALA A 254 18.72 -8.81 1.81
N ALA A 255 17.90 -7.85 2.22
CA ALA A 255 16.87 -8.03 3.23
C ALA A 255 15.70 -7.08 2.94
N ARG A 256 14.51 -7.43 3.45
CA ARG A 256 13.31 -6.58 3.39
C ARG A 256 13.22 -5.72 4.64
N HIS A 257 12.64 -4.55 4.48
CA HIS A 257 12.12 -3.77 5.60
C HIS A 257 10.92 -4.51 6.20
N MET A 258 10.93 -4.71 7.52
CA MET A 258 9.89 -5.46 8.25
C MET A 258 9.15 -4.57 9.28
N SER A 259 9.50 -3.28 9.32
CA SER A 259 8.92 -2.23 10.15
C SER A 259 9.43 -0.86 9.68
N GLY A 260 8.81 0.21 10.15
CA GLY A 260 9.19 1.60 9.86
C GLY A 260 8.37 2.21 8.72
N TYR A 261 8.95 3.20 8.06
CA TYR A 261 8.28 4.07 7.10
C TYR A 261 9.09 4.17 5.81
N ILE A 262 8.40 4.18 4.67
CA ILE A 262 8.96 4.46 3.36
C ILE A 262 8.34 5.76 2.84
N TYR A 263 9.19 6.67 2.38
CA TYR A 263 8.80 7.92 1.76
C TYR A 263 9.13 7.86 0.27
N VAL A 264 8.16 8.21 -0.57
CA VAL A 264 8.33 8.33 -2.03
C VAL A 264 8.37 9.80 -2.37
N LEU A 265 9.50 10.25 -2.93
CA LEU A 265 9.67 11.62 -3.40
C LEU A 265 9.52 11.64 -4.90
N TRP A 266 8.63 12.51 -5.37
CA TRP A 266 8.40 12.72 -6.79
C TRP A 266 7.97 14.17 -7.01
N LYS A 267 8.56 14.82 -8.02
CA LYS A 267 8.38 16.25 -8.32
C LYS A 267 8.67 17.14 -7.10
N ASP A 268 9.83 16.91 -6.47
CA ASP A 268 10.34 17.66 -5.30
C ASP A 268 9.41 17.67 -4.08
N LYS A 269 8.51 16.69 -3.99
CA LYS A 269 7.55 16.53 -2.90
C LYS A 269 7.49 15.11 -2.40
N VAL A 270 7.23 14.94 -1.10
CA VAL A 270 6.83 13.65 -0.57
C VAL A 270 5.43 13.35 -1.09
N TRP A 271 5.39 12.53 -2.13
CA TRP A 271 4.20 12.10 -2.85
C TRP A 271 3.45 11.01 -2.08
N ARG A 272 4.19 10.12 -1.40
CA ARG A 272 3.61 9.06 -0.57
C ARG A 272 4.42 8.86 0.71
N GLU A 273 3.70 8.60 1.78
CA GLU A 273 4.22 8.09 3.04
C GLU A 273 3.56 6.73 3.29
N LEU A 274 4.37 5.68 3.52
CA LEU A 274 3.88 4.33 3.70
C LEU A 274 4.45 3.71 4.97
N VAL A 275 3.59 3.05 5.75
CA VAL A 275 4.01 2.21 6.87
C VAL A 275 4.35 0.81 6.37
N VAL A 276 5.45 0.26 6.86
CA VAL A 276 5.87 -1.12 6.63
C VAL A 276 5.34 -2.01 7.74
N ASP A 277 4.54 -3.02 7.39
CA ASP A 277 4.03 -4.00 8.36
C ASP A 277 5.01 -5.15 8.65
N GLU A 278 4.66 -6.01 9.59
CA GLU A 278 5.46 -7.20 9.99
C GLU A 278 5.65 -8.23 8.87
N LYS A 279 4.93 -8.11 7.75
CA LYS A 279 5.09 -8.94 6.55
C LYS A 279 5.88 -8.22 5.46
N GLY A 280 6.34 -7.00 5.74
CA GLY A 280 7.03 -6.10 4.82
C GLY A 280 6.13 -5.53 3.73
N TYR A 281 4.81 -5.45 3.96
CA TYR A 281 3.87 -4.80 3.05
C TYR A 281 3.70 -3.33 3.39
N PHE A 282 3.24 -2.57 2.41
CA PHE A 282 3.21 -1.12 2.46
C PHE A 282 1.77 -0.63 2.53
N SER A 283 1.45 0.14 3.58
CA SER A 283 0.13 0.76 3.77
C SER A 283 0.26 2.27 3.73
N ASP A 284 -0.42 2.93 2.80
CA ASP A 284 -0.34 4.39 2.64
C ASP A 284 -0.96 5.16 3.82
N ILE A 285 -0.31 6.27 4.16
CA ILE A 285 -0.82 7.33 5.01
C ILE A 285 -1.35 8.44 4.10
N ASN A 286 -2.53 8.97 4.41
CA ASN A 286 -3.07 10.13 3.70
C ASN A 286 -2.36 11.41 4.17
N ILE A 287 -1.15 11.63 3.66
CA ILE A 287 -0.29 12.75 4.05
C ILE A 287 -0.97 14.10 3.83
N ASP A 288 -1.75 14.24 2.76
CA ASP A 288 -2.45 15.49 2.44
C ASP A 288 -3.60 15.76 3.41
N TYR A 289 -4.30 14.73 3.90
CA TYR A 289 -5.23 14.89 5.01
C TYR A 289 -4.51 15.51 6.22
N TYR A 290 -3.35 15.00 6.62
CA TYR A 290 -2.63 15.53 7.77
C TYR A 290 -1.98 16.91 7.53
N ARG A 291 -1.57 17.21 6.29
CA ARG A 291 -1.10 18.55 5.89
C ARG A 291 -2.22 19.59 5.93
N ASN A 292 -3.41 19.21 5.46
CA ASN A 292 -4.56 20.10 5.28
C ASN A 292 -5.53 20.11 6.47
N ALA A 293 -5.48 19.11 7.36
CA ALA A 293 -6.30 19.03 8.57
C ALA A 293 -5.86 19.99 9.69
N GLN A 294 -5.08 21.04 9.37
CA GLN A 294 -4.98 22.17 10.28
C GLN A 294 -6.33 22.92 10.30
N PRO A 295 -6.98 23.09 11.47
CA PRO A 295 -8.08 24.05 11.56
C PRO A 295 -7.53 25.44 11.21
N GLU A 296 -8.25 26.21 10.40
CA GLU A 296 -7.94 27.60 10.01
C GLU A 296 -7.79 28.58 11.21
N SER A 297 -7.78 28.10 12.46
CA SER A 297 -7.76 28.91 13.69
C SER A 297 -6.55 28.71 14.61
N ALA A 298 -5.54 27.91 14.23
CA ALA A 298 -4.33 27.81 15.06
C ALA A 298 -3.49 29.10 14.91
N LYS A 299 -3.53 29.99 15.91
CA LYS A 299 -2.61 31.13 16.03
C LYS A 299 -1.17 30.65 15.73
N PRO A 300 -0.37 31.43 14.99
CA PRO A 300 1.00 31.04 14.64
C PRO A 300 1.77 30.70 15.92
N LYS A 301 2.53 29.60 15.88
CA LYS A 301 3.38 29.22 17.01
C LYS A 301 4.54 30.22 17.13
N ARG A 302 4.81 30.63 18.35
CA ARG A 302 5.80 31.65 18.72
C ARG A 302 6.76 31.05 19.76
N HIS A 303 7.90 31.70 19.92
CA HIS A 303 8.88 31.40 20.95
C HIS A 303 9.29 32.70 21.66
N ALA A 304 9.79 32.59 22.89
CA ALA A 304 10.30 33.71 23.67
C ALA A 304 11.72 33.39 24.14
N ASP A 305 12.61 34.37 23.95
CA ASP A 305 13.96 34.39 24.54
C ASP A 305 13.91 35.19 25.83
N ILE A 306 13.80 34.49 26.96
CA ILE A 306 13.63 35.10 28.27
C ILE A 306 15.02 35.35 28.86
N ARG A 307 15.18 36.54 29.45
CA ARG A 307 16.29 36.89 30.32
C ARG A 307 15.76 37.76 31.43
N ILE A 308 15.92 37.33 32.68
CA ILE A 308 15.44 38.10 33.82
C ILE A 308 16.63 38.53 34.67
N THR A 309 16.74 39.84 34.87
CA THR A 309 17.75 40.46 35.73
C THR A 309 17.06 41.31 36.80
N ASP A 310 17.62 41.32 37.99
CA ASP A 310 17.23 42.20 39.09
C ASP A 310 17.34 43.66 38.61
N PRO A 311 16.25 44.44 38.58
CA PRO A 311 16.27 45.82 38.11
C PRO A 311 17.14 46.75 38.95
N GLU A 312 17.32 46.47 40.25
CA GLU A 312 18.09 47.30 41.17
C GLU A 312 19.57 46.92 41.15
N ARG A 313 19.88 45.61 41.10
CA ARG A 313 21.24 45.09 41.21
C ARG A 313 21.90 44.79 39.87
N GLY A 314 21.11 44.63 38.81
CA GLY A 314 21.56 44.19 37.49
C GLY A 314 22.03 42.73 37.45
N SER A 315 21.91 41.98 38.54
CA SER A 315 22.29 40.57 38.63
C SER A 315 21.23 39.66 38.00
N PRO A 316 21.61 38.57 37.31
CA PRO A 316 20.64 37.63 36.74
C PRO A 316 19.93 36.83 37.83
N PHE A 317 18.63 36.57 37.63
CA PHE A 317 17.85 35.64 38.45
C PHE A 317 18.18 34.20 38.05
N SER A 318 19.21 33.64 38.67
CA SER A 318 19.81 32.37 38.25
C SER A 318 19.17 31.20 38.99
N TYR A 319 18.85 30.11 38.29
CA TYR A 319 18.20 28.92 38.87
C TYR A 319 16.83 29.17 39.51
N GLU A 320 16.18 30.28 39.17
CA GLU A 320 14.87 30.63 39.72
C GLU A 320 13.74 29.93 38.93
N PRO A 321 12.75 29.33 39.62
CA PRO A 321 11.59 28.76 38.96
C PRO A 321 10.67 29.86 38.42
N PHE A 322 10.08 29.57 37.26
CA PHE A 322 9.16 30.48 36.60
C PHE A 322 7.94 29.76 36.01
N GLN A 323 6.86 30.51 35.86
CA GLN A 323 5.69 30.13 35.09
C GLN A 323 5.47 31.13 33.95
N ILE A 324 5.15 30.64 32.76
CA ILE A 324 4.69 31.48 31.66
C ILE A 324 3.17 31.46 31.65
N ARG A 325 2.59 32.66 31.65
CA ARG A 325 1.15 32.87 31.54
C ARG A 325 0.78 33.50 30.20
N GLN A 326 -0.23 32.91 29.56
CA GLN A 326 -0.89 33.43 28.38
C GLN A 326 -2.37 33.63 28.70
N ASN A 327 -2.89 34.83 28.49
CA ASN A 327 -4.30 35.16 28.79
C ASN A 327 -4.73 34.79 30.22
N GLY A 328 -3.80 34.85 31.19
CA GLY A 328 -4.04 34.50 32.59
C GLY A 328 -3.88 33.01 32.95
N GLU A 329 -3.69 32.12 31.98
CA GLU A 329 -3.47 30.69 32.21
C GLU A 329 -1.99 30.33 32.15
N VAL A 330 -1.54 29.42 33.02
CA VAL A 330 -0.17 28.88 32.99
C VAL A 330 -0.05 27.89 31.83
N VAL A 331 0.86 28.17 30.89
CA VAL A 331 1.07 27.38 29.67
C VAL A 331 2.39 26.62 29.64
N SER A 332 3.35 27.04 30.46
CA SER A 332 4.67 26.42 30.59
C SER A 332 5.25 26.77 31.95
N GLU A 333 6.07 25.87 32.49
CA GLU A 333 6.79 26.06 33.74
C GLU A 333 8.24 25.62 33.52
N GLY A 334 9.18 26.20 34.25
CA GLY A 334 10.60 25.87 34.11
C GLY A 334 11.46 26.53 35.17
N ILE A 335 12.77 26.40 35.00
CA ILE A 335 13.80 26.99 35.85
C ILE A 335 14.76 27.77 34.95
N LEU A 336 15.14 28.98 35.34
CA LEU A 336 16.13 29.78 34.61
C LEU A 336 17.53 29.19 34.73
N ASN A 337 18.39 29.40 33.74
CA ASN A 337 19.76 28.91 33.78
C ASN A 337 20.68 29.73 34.72
N ASP A 338 21.97 29.41 34.73
CA ASP A 338 23.02 30.04 35.56
C ASP A 338 23.25 31.53 35.26
N VAL A 339 22.71 32.03 34.14
CA VAL A 339 22.75 33.43 33.72
C VAL A 339 21.36 34.07 33.63
N GLY A 340 20.34 33.41 34.18
CA GLY A 340 18.96 33.92 34.23
C GLY A 340 18.24 33.91 32.89
N GLU A 341 18.61 33.00 31.99
CA GLU A 341 18.07 32.87 30.63
C GLU A 341 17.31 31.54 30.46
N VAL A 342 16.32 31.55 29.55
CA VAL A 342 15.63 30.33 29.07
C VAL A 342 14.97 30.64 27.72
N ARG A 343 14.88 29.66 26.82
CA ARG A 343 14.06 29.76 25.62
C ARG A 343 12.82 28.89 25.73
N VAL A 344 11.65 29.46 25.42
CA VAL A 344 10.38 28.72 25.48
C VAL A 344 9.66 28.77 24.14
N PHE A 345 9.21 27.61 23.67
CA PHE A 345 8.50 27.42 22.41
C PHE A 345 6.99 27.16 22.62
N ASN A 346 6.27 26.96 21.51
CA ASN A 346 4.84 26.61 21.48
C ASN A 346 3.86 27.68 21.97
N LEU A 347 4.34 28.89 22.21
CA LEU A 347 3.53 30.05 22.58
C LEU A 347 2.64 30.47 21.41
N THR A 348 1.59 31.24 21.69
CA THR A 348 0.64 31.71 20.66
C THR A 348 0.37 33.22 20.71
N GLU A 349 0.58 33.86 21.86
CA GLU A 349 0.41 35.30 22.01
C GLU A 349 1.69 36.06 21.66
N GLU A 350 1.56 37.29 21.19
CA GLU A 350 2.69 38.16 20.83
C GLU A 350 3.47 38.66 22.05
N GLU A 351 2.85 38.64 23.22
CA GLU A 351 3.44 38.97 24.51
C GLU A 351 2.97 37.93 25.53
N VAL A 352 3.88 37.50 26.40
CA VAL A 352 3.58 36.58 27.51
C VAL A 352 4.10 37.14 28.83
N GLU A 353 3.48 36.72 29.93
CA GLU A 353 3.92 37.06 31.27
C GLU A 353 4.78 35.94 31.85
N VAL A 354 6.00 36.25 32.26
CA VAL A 354 6.88 35.34 32.98
C VAL A 354 6.82 35.70 34.46
N VAL A 355 6.36 34.77 35.28
CA VAL A 355 6.14 34.93 36.72
C VAL A 355 7.17 34.10 37.47
N MET A 356 8.07 34.73 38.22
CA MET A 356 8.97 34.00 39.12
C MET A 356 8.22 33.66 40.40
N THR A 357 8.11 32.36 40.69
CA THR A 357 7.17 31.83 41.69
C THR A 357 7.67 31.90 43.13
N ASP A 358 8.98 32.08 43.32
CA ASP A 358 9.61 31.96 44.65
C ASP A 358 9.71 33.30 45.40
N TYR A 359 9.19 34.38 44.81
CA TYR A 359 9.24 35.75 45.34
C TYR A 359 7.85 36.21 45.82
N ASP A 360 7.80 36.94 46.93
CA ASP A 360 6.58 37.60 47.44
C ASP A 360 6.83 39.11 47.67
N PRO A 361 6.18 40.02 46.92
CA PRO A 361 5.29 39.73 45.79
C PRO A 361 6.02 39.10 44.61
N HIS A 362 5.34 38.24 43.86
CA HIS A 362 5.90 37.61 42.66
C HIS A 362 6.46 38.64 41.69
N VAL A 363 7.63 38.35 41.15
CA VAL A 363 8.21 39.18 40.09
C VAL A 363 7.60 38.76 38.75
N VAL A 364 6.95 39.71 38.07
CA VAL A 364 6.29 39.48 36.79
C VAL A 364 6.97 40.32 35.71
N VAL A 365 7.43 39.67 34.65
CA VAL A 365 8.08 40.32 33.51
C VAL A 365 7.31 39.99 32.23
N LYS A 366 6.98 41.03 31.46
CA LYS A 366 6.38 40.88 30.13
C LYS A 366 7.47 40.68 29.10
N VAL A 367 7.32 39.65 28.27
CA VAL A 367 8.30 39.28 27.25
C VAL A 367 7.61 39.20 25.90
N GLU A 368 8.14 39.92 24.92
CA GLU A 368 7.71 39.82 23.53
C GLU A 368 8.10 38.47 22.94
N THR A 369 7.19 37.86 22.19
CA THR A 369 7.43 36.60 21.51
C THR A 369 7.74 36.83 20.04
N MET A 370 8.64 36.03 19.50
CA MET A 370 9.01 36.01 18.09
C MET A 370 8.29 34.85 17.40
N LEU A 371 7.97 35.00 16.11
CA LEU A 371 7.49 33.87 15.32
C LEU A 371 8.48 32.72 15.44
N SER A 372 7.97 31.53 15.76
CA SER A 372 8.84 30.38 15.97
C SER A 372 9.50 30.01 14.63
N PRO A 373 10.83 29.85 14.57
CA PRO A 373 11.51 29.33 13.38
C PRO A 373 11.08 27.89 13.06
N PHE A 374 10.43 27.22 14.02
CA PHE A 374 9.91 25.86 13.90
C PHE A 374 8.47 25.81 14.39
N LYS A 375 7.54 25.20 13.64
CA LYS A 375 6.23 24.86 14.20
C LYS A 375 6.46 23.78 15.27
N GLY A 376 5.82 23.96 16.43
CA GLY A 376 5.89 22.98 17.50
C GLY A 376 5.49 21.59 17.02
N ALA A 377 6.31 20.59 17.31
CA ALA A 377 6.01 19.19 17.05
C ALA A 377 4.76 18.78 17.86
N SER A 378 3.57 19.00 17.28
CA SER A 378 2.42 18.20 17.64
C SER A 378 2.72 16.80 17.14
N GLN A 379 2.96 15.85 18.06
CA GLN A 379 2.98 14.43 17.76
C GLN A 379 1.58 13.97 17.35
N THR A 380 1.06 14.45 16.23
CA THR A 380 -0.03 13.78 15.54
C THR A 380 0.62 12.64 14.76
N HIS A 381 0.80 11.51 15.44
CA HIS A 381 1.09 10.24 14.79
C HIS A 381 0.12 10.07 13.62
N ARG A 382 0.65 9.98 12.40
CA ARG A 382 -0.16 9.86 11.19
C ARG A 382 -0.42 8.38 10.95
N GLU A 383 -1.68 8.00 10.97
CA GLU A 383 -2.09 6.60 10.90
C GLU A 383 -2.19 6.12 9.45
N ALA A 384 -1.70 4.90 9.20
CA ALA A 384 -1.89 4.25 7.91
C ALA A 384 -3.34 3.79 7.77
N SER A 385 -3.98 4.23 6.70
CA SER A 385 -5.35 3.84 6.35
C SER A 385 -5.40 3.08 5.02
N GLY A 386 -4.39 3.19 4.17
CA GLY A 386 -4.31 2.46 2.90
C GLY A 386 -4.29 0.95 3.11
N ARG A 387 -4.96 0.20 2.24
CA ARG A 387 -4.85 -1.27 2.22
C ARG A 387 -3.42 -1.68 1.88
N ALA A 388 -2.87 -2.60 2.67
CA ALA A 388 -1.51 -3.12 2.51
C ALA A 388 -1.26 -3.70 1.09
N LEU A 389 -0.14 -3.32 0.48
CA LEU A 389 0.31 -3.77 -0.83
C LEU A 389 1.69 -4.46 -0.76
N PRO A 390 1.94 -5.48 -1.59
CA PRO A 390 3.23 -6.19 -1.60
C PRO A 390 4.38 -5.39 -2.22
N HIS A 391 4.08 -4.41 -3.06
CA HIS A 391 5.05 -3.55 -3.74
C HIS A 391 4.46 -2.15 -3.95
N ILE A 392 5.34 -1.17 -4.14
CA ILE A 392 5.00 0.23 -4.34
C ILE A 392 4.96 0.50 -5.84
N TRP A 393 3.88 1.07 -6.36
CA TRP A 393 3.81 1.51 -7.76
C TRP A 393 4.45 2.89 -7.90
N ILE A 394 5.46 2.97 -8.75
CA ILE A 394 6.27 4.16 -9.01
C ILE A 394 6.06 4.62 -10.45
N PRO A 395 5.86 5.93 -10.70
CA PRO A 395 5.86 6.46 -12.05
C PRO A 395 7.26 6.39 -12.64
N TYR A 396 7.44 5.58 -13.68
CA TYR A 396 8.69 5.52 -14.44
C TYR A 396 8.61 6.43 -15.67
N LYS A 397 7.49 6.35 -16.40
CA LYS A 397 7.22 7.19 -17.57
C LYS A 397 5.84 7.78 -17.46
N ILE A 398 5.69 9.08 -17.68
CA ILE A 398 4.42 9.77 -17.66
C ILE A 398 4.39 10.72 -18.86
N LEU A 399 3.34 10.63 -19.68
CA LEU A 399 3.22 11.40 -20.92
C LEU A 399 4.46 11.27 -21.83
N GLY A 400 5.07 10.08 -21.87
CA GLY A 400 6.25 9.78 -22.69
C GLY A 400 7.58 10.19 -22.04
N GLU A 401 7.55 10.95 -20.94
CA GLU A 401 8.75 11.45 -20.28
C GLU A 401 9.18 10.57 -19.09
N GLN A 402 10.47 10.25 -19.02
CA GLN A 402 11.04 9.55 -17.89
C GLN A 402 10.98 10.43 -16.62
N GLN A 403 10.59 9.81 -15.51
CA GLN A 403 10.43 10.47 -14.22
C GLN A 403 11.62 10.18 -13.31
N SER A 404 12.05 11.17 -12.54
CA SER A 404 12.96 10.98 -11.41
C SER A 404 12.14 10.76 -10.13
N VAL A 405 12.38 9.63 -9.48
CA VAL A 405 11.70 9.24 -8.23
C VAL A 405 12.74 8.74 -7.26
N SER A 406 12.65 9.19 -6.01
CA SER A 406 13.54 8.74 -4.94
C SER A 406 12.75 8.08 -3.81
N LEU A 407 13.40 7.14 -3.12
CA LEU A 407 12.86 6.45 -1.97
C LEU A 407 13.73 6.69 -0.74
N TYR A 408 13.09 6.84 0.42
CA TYR A 408 13.79 6.95 1.69
C TYR A 408 13.12 6.08 2.73
N TYR A 409 13.94 5.41 3.53
CA TYR A 409 13.51 4.60 4.66
C TYR A 409 13.80 5.33 5.97
N SER A 410 12.83 5.32 6.88
CA SER A 410 13.02 5.76 8.25
C SER A 410 12.45 4.73 9.23
N GLU A 411 13.15 4.46 10.32
CA GLU A 411 12.66 3.58 11.38
C GLU A 411 11.47 4.21 12.13
N VAL A 412 11.49 5.54 12.27
CA VAL A 412 10.45 6.33 12.94
C VAL A 412 9.72 7.23 11.95
N GLN A 413 8.47 7.56 12.25
CA GLN A 413 7.69 8.49 11.44
C GLN A 413 8.34 9.88 11.46
N LEU A 414 8.59 10.46 10.29
CA LEU A 414 9.08 11.83 10.19
C LEU A 414 8.05 12.82 10.75
N SER A 415 8.49 13.81 11.52
CA SER A 415 7.64 14.93 11.93
C SER A 415 7.24 15.78 10.71
N PRO A 416 6.19 16.63 10.79
CA PRO A 416 5.86 17.57 9.72
C PRO A 416 7.04 18.49 9.31
N GLU A 417 7.86 18.89 10.28
CA GLU A 417 9.06 19.70 10.06
C GLU A 417 10.13 18.89 9.33
N GLN A 418 10.37 17.65 9.75
CA GLN A 418 11.30 16.74 9.08
C GLN A 418 10.86 16.44 7.65
N LEU A 419 9.56 16.28 7.39
CA LEU A 419 9.02 16.13 6.03
C LEU A 419 9.31 17.36 5.17
N THR A 420 9.10 18.57 5.71
CA THR A 420 9.34 19.82 4.96
C THR A 420 10.83 20.04 4.70
N ALA A 421 11.68 19.75 5.69
CA ALA A 421 13.13 19.78 5.52
C ALA A 421 13.58 18.77 4.46
N PHE A 422 13.02 17.55 4.51
CA PHE A 422 13.34 16.49 3.57
C PHE A 422 12.87 16.76 2.13
N GLU A 423 11.77 17.50 1.94
CA GLU A 423 11.35 18.01 0.63
C GLU A 423 12.29 19.11 0.10
N SER A 424 12.96 19.82 0.99
CA SER A 424 13.91 20.89 0.63
C SER A 424 15.31 20.35 0.36
N ASP A 425 15.72 19.31 1.08
CA ASP A 425 16.98 18.59 0.94
C ASP A 425 16.72 17.08 1.03
N SER A 426 16.68 16.46 -0.15
CA SER A 426 16.42 15.03 -0.34
C SER A 426 17.70 14.21 -0.45
N SER A 427 18.86 14.74 -0.06
CA SER A 427 20.17 14.05 -0.15
C SER A 427 20.23 12.70 0.57
N GLN A 428 19.34 12.48 1.54
CA GLN A 428 19.21 11.22 2.27
C GLN A 428 18.40 10.14 1.51
N ALA A 429 17.65 10.54 0.46
CA ALA A 429 16.87 9.64 -0.36
C ALA A 429 17.75 8.95 -1.41
N THR A 430 17.39 7.71 -1.74
CA THR A 430 18.02 6.96 -2.82
C THR A 430 17.22 7.18 -4.10
N GLU A 431 17.80 7.84 -5.10
CA GLU A 431 17.20 7.99 -6.43
C GLU A 431 17.14 6.63 -7.14
N LEU A 432 15.98 6.31 -7.72
CA LEU A 432 15.75 5.08 -8.45
C LEU A 432 16.34 5.14 -9.87
N THR A 433 17.63 4.90 -9.98
CA THR A 433 18.34 4.77 -11.26
C THR A 433 18.16 3.38 -11.89
N ASP A 434 18.57 3.22 -13.14
CA ASP A 434 18.51 1.98 -13.94
C ASP A 434 17.10 1.51 -14.35
N MET A 435 16.05 2.29 -14.08
CA MET A 435 14.69 1.96 -14.51
C MET A 435 14.54 1.97 -16.04
N GLU A 436 15.34 2.78 -16.74
CA GLU A 436 15.37 2.87 -18.20
C GLU A 436 15.78 1.58 -18.91
N TYR A 437 16.39 0.64 -18.17
CA TYR A 437 16.64 -0.70 -18.68
C TYR A 437 15.34 -1.44 -19.05
N TYR A 438 14.21 -1.11 -18.39
CA TYR A 438 12.91 -1.70 -18.71
C TYR A 438 12.48 -1.39 -20.15
N SER A 439 12.58 -0.15 -20.60
CA SER A 439 12.15 0.27 -21.95
C SER A 439 12.92 -0.44 -23.07
N SER A 440 14.17 -0.83 -22.82
CA SER A 440 15.01 -1.50 -23.81
C SER A 440 15.00 -3.03 -23.71
N ALA A 441 14.96 -3.57 -22.48
CA ALA A 441 15.15 -4.99 -22.23
C ALA A 441 13.90 -5.70 -21.69
N HIS A 442 12.78 -4.99 -21.48
CA HIS A 442 11.53 -5.51 -20.92
C HIS A 442 11.71 -6.30 -19.61
N SER A 443 12.75 -5.95 -18.86
CA SER A 443 13.22 -6.62 -17.65
C SER A 443 14.08 -5.64 -16.84
N PHE A 444 14.58 -6.06 -15.69
CA PHE A 444 15.50 -5.27 -14.87
C PHE A 444 16.87 -5.97 -14.76
N LYS A 445 17.93 -5.19 -14.57
CA LYS A 445 19.30 -5.71 -14.44
C LYS A 445 19.43 -6.63 -13.23
N THR A 446 20.36 -7.57 -13.26
CA THR A 446 20.77 -8.37 -12.09
C THR A 446 22.14 -7.92 -11.59
N GLY A 447 22.45 -8.18 -10.33
CA GLY A 447 23.80 -8.00 -9.77
C GLY A 447 24.24 -6.56 -9.43
N GLU A 448 23.97 -5.55 -10.27
CA GLU A 448 24.43 -4.16 -10.07
C GLU A 448 23.30 -3.13 -10.28
N GLY A 449 23.50 -1.90 -9.80
CA GLY A 449 22.53 -0.79 -9.88
C GLY A 449 21.68 -0.60 -8.61
N VAL A 450 20.88 0.46 -8.58
CA VAL A 450 19.91 0.72 -7.50
C VAL A 450 18.63 -0.08 -7.73
N THR A 451 18.12 -0.04 -8.96
CA THR A 451 16.95 -0.82 -9.39
C THR A 451 17.40 -2.09 -10.09
N ARG A 452 16.99 -3.24 -9.57
CA ARG A 452 17.36 -4.56 -10.11
C ARG A 452 16.13 -5.45 -10.27
N ALA A 453 16.30 -6.58 -10.94
CA ALA A 453 15.31 -7.65 -10.88
C ALA A 453 15.10 -8.06 -9.42
N LEU A 454 13.83 -8.22 -9.04
CA LEU A 454 13.47 -8.68 -7.70
C LEU A 454 14.14 -10.03 -7.41
N ALA A 455 14.93 -10.06 -6.34
CA ALA A 455 15.54 -11.28 -5.80
C ALA A 455 15.10 -11.46 -4.36
N ILE A 456 14.96 -12.72 -3.93
CA ILE A 456 14.68 -13.06 -2.53
C ILE A 456 15.98 -13.52 -1.87
N PRO A 457 16.35 -12.96 -0.72
CA PRO A 457 17.55 -13.38 -0.01
C PRO A 457 17.40 -14.81 0.51
N LYS A 458 18.52 -15.41 0.89
CA LYS A 458 18.49 -16.74 1.48
C LYS A 458 17.88 -16.65 2.89
N VAL A 459 16.61 -17.04 3.00
CA VAL A 459 15.83 -16.99 4.24
C VAL A 459 15.76 -18.35 4.92
N SER A 460 15.63 -18.34 6.25
CA SER A 460 15.38 -19.55 7.05
C SER A 460 13.97 -20.12 6.79
N PRO A 461 13.71 -21.41 7.05
CA PRO A 461 12.39 -22.02 6.88
C PRO A 461 11.25 -21.26 7.59
N GLU A 462 11.53 -20.68 8.75
CA GLU A 462 10.58 -19.91 9.54
C GLU A 462 10.18 -18.60 8.84
N GLN A 463 11.14 -17.97 8.14
CA GLN A 463 10.95 -16.72 7.41
C GLN A 463 10.29 -16.90 6.05
N VAL A 464 10.25 -18.12 5.47
CA VAL A 464 9.66 -18.38 4.15
C VAL A 464 8.21 -17.88 4.06
N SER A 465 7.45 -18.05 5.14
CA SER A 465 6.05 -17.62 5.21
C SER A 465 5.88 -16.11 4.96
N GLN A 466 6.82 -15.28 5.42
CA GLN A 466 6.83 -13.82 5.28
C GLN A 466 7.09 -13.36 3.83
N TYR A 467 7.68 -14.22 3.01
CA TYR A 467 8.06 -13.91 1.63
C TYR A 467 7.12 -14.56 0.60
N THR A 468 6.14 -15.38 1.01
CA THR A 468 5.33 -16.22 0.12
C THR A 468 4.73 -15.47 -1.09
N VAL A 469 4.14 -14.29 -0.88
CA VAL A 469 3.53 -13.52 -1.97
C VAL A 469 4.58 -12.94 -2.90
N ILE A 470 5.64 -12.34 -2.36
CA ILE A 470 6.76 -11.81 -3.16
C ILE A 470 7.48 -12.93 -3.92
N ALA A 471 7.64 -14.10 -3.30
CA ALA A 471 8.19 -15.30 -3.93
C ALA A 471 7.35 -15.77 -5.11
N SER A 472 6.02 -15.70 -4.99
CA SER A 472 5.12 -15.97 -6.10
C SER A 472 5.20 -14.94 -7.24
N GLN A 473 5.94 -13.85 -7.06
CA GLN A 473 6.12 -12.77 -8.03
C GLN A 473 7.56 -12.66 -8.56
N LEU A 474 8.45 -13.55 -8.14
CA LEU A 474 9.78 -13.67 -8.75
C LEU A 474 9.66 -13.95 -10.25
N GLU A 475 10.60 -13.41 -11.02
CA GLU A 475 10.67 -13.54 -12.48
C GLU A 475 9.47 -12.95 -13.24
N LYS A 476 8.62 -12.17 -12.56
CA LYS A 476 7.45 -11.51 -13.18
C LYS A 476 7.70 -10.05 -13.53
N THR A 477 8.94 -9.70 -13.84
CA THR A 477 9.41 -8.33 -14.15
C THR A 477 8.98 -7.32 -13.07
N ILE A 478 9.15 -7.68 -11.81
CA ILE A 478 9.05 -6.74 -10.68
C ILE A 478 10.46 -6.28 -10.32
N ALA A 479 10.60 -5.01 -9.95
CA ALA A 479 11.87 -4.44 -9.53
C ALA A 479 12.09 -4.59 -8.02
N GLY A 480 13.32 -4.92 -7.63
CA GLY A 480 13.84 -4.65 -6.29
C GLY A 480 14.56 -3.29 -6.30
N ALA A 481 14.20 -2.40 -5.39
CA ALA A 481 14.85 -1.11 -5.20
C ALA A 481 15.75 -1.18 -3.96
N TYR A 482 17.06 -1.11 -4.14
CA TYR A 482 18.02 -1.24 -3.05
C TYR A 482 18.32 0.12 -2.44
N ILE A 483 17.66 0.39 -1.32
CA ILE A 483 17.74 1.66 -0.58
C ILE A 483 18.46 1.45 0.76
N ASN A 484 18.65 2.54 1.49
CA ASN A 484 19.26 2.49 2.81
C ASN A 484 18.40 1.65 3.77
N GLY A 485 19.05 0.69 4.43
CA GLY A 485 18.39 -0.21 5.38
C GLY A 485 18.31 0.35 6.80
N PRO A 486 17.60 -0.34 7.71
CA PRO A 486 17.81 -0.22 9.14
C PRO A 486 19.23 -0.73 9.45
N LEU A 487 20.23 0.11 9.25
CA LEU A 487 21.54 -0.09 9.86
C LEU A 487 21.32 -0.03 11.36
N SER A 488 22.01 -0.89 12.13
CA SER A 488 21.96 -0.84 13.60
C SER A 488 22.10 0.63 14.00
N PRO A 489 21.06 1.25 14.56
CA PRO A 489 21.06 2.70 14.72
C PRO A 489 22.24 3.04 15.62
N LEU A 490 23.08 3.97 15.17
CA LEU A 490 24.11 4.51 16.05
C LEU A 490 23.35 5.26 17.14
N THR A 491 23.28 4.63 18.31
CA THR A 491 22.56 5.14 19.45
C THR A 491 23.56 5.47 20.54
N PHE A 492 23.52 6.69 21.04
CA PHE A 492 24.25 7.03 22.26
C PHE A 492 23.33 7.62 23.32
N ALA A 493 23.67 7.30 24.56
CA ALA A 493 23.02 7.86 25.74
C ALA A 493 23.60 9.26 25.99
N TYR A 494 22.73 10.25 25.99
CA TYR A 494 23.05 11.62 26.33
C TYR A 494 22.34 11.97 27.65
N PRO A 495 23.08 12.18 28.75
CA PRO A 495 22.49 12.68 29.99
C PRO A 495 22.10 14.13 29.77
N SER A 496 20.79 14.41 29.67
CA SER A 496 20.35 15.78 29.43
C SER A 496 20.48 16.63 30.69
N ASP A 497 20.97 17.84 30.53
CA ASP A 497 21.02 18.86 31.56
C ASP A 497 19.83 19.81 31.35
N PRO A 498 18.80 19.76 32.21
CA PRO A 498 17.59 20.57 32.04
C PRO A 498 17.83 22.08 32.17
N VAL A 499 19.00 22.49 32.65
CA VAL A 499 19.37 23.90 32.86
C VAL A 499 20.09 24.47 31.63
N VAL A 500 20.83 23.63 30.91
CA VAL A 500 21.70 24.06 29.79
C VAL A 500 21.14 23.63 28.43
N ASP A 501 20.42 22.51 28.39
CA ASP A 501 19.92 21.93 27.15
C ASP A 501 18.64 22.60 26.68
N GLU A 502 18.73 23.22 25.51
CA GLU A 502 17.58 23.82 24.85
C GLU A 502 16.89 22.79 23.93
N SER A 503 15.57 22.94 23.74
CA SER A 503 14.79 21.97 22.96
C SER A 503 15.20 21.90 21.48
N ASP A 504 15.78 22.98 20.94
CA ASP A 504 16.27 23.11 19.56
C ASP A 504 17.77 22.84 19.41
N ASP A 505 18.48 22.49 20.49
CA ASP A 505 19.81 21.88 20.37
C ASP A 505 19.72 20.58 19.56
N TYR A 506 20.79 20.26 18.84
CA TYR A 506 20.84 19.07 18.00
C TYR A 506 22.19 18.39 18.02
N PHE A 507 22.18 17.12 17.62
CA PHE A 507 23.35 16.39 17.24
C PHE A 507 23.33 16.20 15.72
N GLU A 508 24.46 16.39 15.07
CA GLU A 508 24.66 16.18 13.64
C GLU A 508 25.74 15.12 13.42
N LEU A 509 25.36 14.05 12.73
CA LEU A 509 26.31 13.08 12.18
C LEU A 509 26.55 13.46 10.72
N ARG A 510 27.79 13.71 10.34
CA ARG A 510 28.14 14.13 8.97
C ARG A 510 29.31 13.34 8.41
N ASP A 511 29.31 13.11 7.11
CA ASP A 511 30.44 12.53 6.41
C ASP A 511 31.63 13.50 6.47
N THR A 512 32.81 12.93 6.62
CA THR A 512 34.09 13.67 6.66
C THR A 512 34.58 14.12 5.28
N LYS A 513 34.11 13.48 4.20
CA LYS A 513 34.60 13.72 2.84
C LYS A 513 33.51 14.01 1.80
N GLY A 514 32.26 13.68 2.11
CA GLY A 514 31.10 13.94 1.28
C GLY A 514 30.17 14.98 1.90
N ASP A 515 29.04 15.21 1.23
CA ASP A 515 28.06 16.24 1.61
C ASP A 515 26.92 15.70 2.50
N TRP A 516 26.94 14.40 2.81
CA TRP A 516 25.89 13.78 3.62
C TRP A 516 25.98 14.22 5.09
N SER A 517 24.85 14.66 5.66
CA SER A 517 24.65 14.77 7.10
C SER A 517 23.25 14.39 7.55
N GLN A 518 23.11 14.06 8.82
CA GLN A 518 21.85 13.77 9.49
C GLN A 518 21.82 14.50 10.83
N ARG A 519 20.71 15.18 11.11
CA ARG A 519 20.50 15.91 12.38
C ARG A 519 19.38 15.29 13.19
N THR A 520 19.60 15.27 14.50
CA THR A 520 18.63 14.80 15.50
C THR A 520 18.51 15.86 16.59
N TYR A 521 17.33 16.44 16.76
CA TYR A 521 17.08 17.50 17.74
C TYR A 521 16.73 16.92 19.11
N LEU A 522 17.07 17.64 20.19
CA LEU A 522 16.76 17.20 21.56
C LEU A 522 15.26 17.08 21.80
N ARG A 523 14.44 17.99 21.26
CA ARG A 523 12.97 17.89 21.34
C ARG A 523 12.40 16.59 20.79
N ASP A 524 13.07 15.97 19.81
CA ASP A 524 12.63 14.72 19.19
C ASP A 524 13.07 13.49 20.02
N CYS A 525 13.92 13.69 21.02
CA CYS A 525 14.51 12.65 21.86
C CYS A 525 13.99 12.73 23.30
N VAL A 526 12.84 12.13 23.58
CA VAL A 526 12.23 12.17 24.93
C VAL A 526 13.19 11.55 25.97
N PRO A 527 13.46 12.23 27.10
CA PRO A 527 14.31 11.69 28.15
C PRO A 527 13.58 10.57 28.90
N ASN A 528 14.31 9.52 29.30
CA ASN A 528 13.78 8.49 30.17
C ASN A 528 13.68 8.97 31.63
N GLU A 529 13.20 8.11 32.53
CA GLU A 529 13.05 8.41 33.97
C GLU A 529 14.34 8.88 34.67
N LYS A 530 15.51 8.59 34.09
CA LYS A 530 16.83 9.00 34.61
C LYS A 530 17.35 10.28 33.96
N GLY A 531 16.53 10.98 33.16
CA GLY A 531 16.95 12.16 32.41
C GLY A 531 17.90 11.86 31.25
N ILE A 532 17.97 10.61 30.78
CA ILE A 532 18.86 10.22 29.67
C ILE A 532 18.05 10.21 28.37
N ARG A 533 18.53 10.94 27.37
CA ARG A 533 18.01 10.94 26.01
C ARG A 533 18.82 9.96 25.16
N HIS A 534 18.15 9.18 24.34
CA HIS A 534 18.81 8.28 23.39
C HIS A 534 18.82 8.93 22.02
N ILE A 535 19.98 9.47 21.63
CA ILE A 535 20.16 10.11 20.33
C ILE A 535 20.46 9.00 19.32
N LYS A 536 19.69 8.96 18.24
CA LYS A 536 19.74 7.89 17.23
C LYS A 536 20.03 8.46 15.85
N PHE A 537 21.02 7.87 15.19
CA PHE A 537 21.31 8.07 13.78
C PHE A 537 21.16 6.74 13.05
N SER A 538 20.60 6.76 11.85
CA SER A 538 20.41 5.56 11.04
C SER A 538 20.21 5.93 9.56
N GLY A 539 20.31 4.94 8.68
CA GLY A 539 19.97 5.12 7.27
C GLY A 539 20.97 5.94 6.44
N TRP A 540 22.24 6.03 6.85
CA TRP A 540 23.28 6.70 6.06
C TRP A 540 23.65 5.90 4.80
N PRO A 541 24.10 6.57 3.71
CA PRO A 541 24.55 5.91 2.49
C PRO A 541 25.73 4.96 2.69
N ALA A 542 25.85 3.93 1.85
CA ALA A 542 26.89 2.89 1.97
C ALA A 542 28.32 3.42 1.74
N GLU A 543 28.45 4.54 1.04
CA GLU A 543 29.70 5.26 0.79
C GLU A 543 30.22 6.00 2.04
N VAL A 544 29.35 6.29 3.01
CA VAL A 544 29.73 6.93 4.27
C VAL A 544 30.52 5.95 5.12
N LYS A 545 31.83 6.17 5.19
CA LYS A 545 32.77 5.30 5.93
C LYS A 545 33.30 5.94 7.20
N ASN A 546 33.52 7.26 7.17
CA ASN A 546 34.04 8.01 8.30
C ASN A 546 33.14 9.20 8.57
N VAL A 547 32.83 9.43 9.84
CA VAL A 547 31.88 10.44 10.28
C VAL A 547 32.46 11.33 11.37
N ASP A 548 31.98 12.56 11.38
CA ASP A 548 32.10 13.49 12.50
C ASP A 548 30.77 13.51 13.24
N LEU A 549 30.82 13.59 14.58
CA LEU A 549 29.66 13.90 15.40
C LEU A 549 29.85 15.29 16.01
N VAL A 550 28.89 16.16 15.75
CA VAL A 550 28.87 17.54 16.23
C VAL A 550 27.63 17.76 17.06
N ARG A 551 27.77 18.49 18.17
CA ARG A 551 26.63 19.07 18.88
C ARG A 551 26.46 20.52 18.46
N GLY A 552 25.29 20.84 17.94
CA GLY A 552 24.90 22.19 17.60
C GLY A 552 24.05 22.81 18.69
N TYR A 553 24.35 24.08 18.98
CA TYR A 553 23.63 24.91 19.94
C TYR A 553 22.99 26.06 19.16
N LEU A 554 21.67 26.17 19.22
CA LEU A 554 20.93 27.28 18.61
C LEU A 554 20.53 28.36 19.62
N GLY A 555 20.98 28.22 20.87
CA GLY A 555 20.73 29.14 21.98
C GLY A 555 21.06 30.61 21.66
N GLN A 556 20.59 31.51 22.52
CA GLN A 556 20.52 32.96 22.27
C GLN A 556 21.78 33.51 21.56
N SER A 557 21.58 34.05 20.36
CA SER A 557 22.61 34.65 19.48
C SER A 557 23.44 35.77 20.13
N ARG A 558 23.03 36.21 21.33
CA ARG A 558 23.63 37.29 22.12
C ARG A 558 25.07 37.00 22.57
N ASN A 559 25.47 35.74 22.72
CA ASN A 559 26.76 35.39 23.31
C ASN A 559 27.91 35.14 22.30
N LYS A 560 27.68 35.25 20.98
CA LYS A 560 28.70 34.97 19.94
C LYS A 560 29.54 33.69 20.22
N ARG A 561 28.93 32.65 20.80
CA ARG A 561 29.61 31.37 21.02
C ARG A 561 29.77 30.68 19.68
N ASP A 562 30.83 29.90 19.50
CA ASP A 562 30.88 28.93 18.42
C ASP A 562 29.74 27.93 18.65
N ASN A 563 28.72 28.00 17.80
CA ASN A 563 27.46 27.28 17.95
C ASN A 563 27.57 25.77 17.68
N LEU A 564 28.80 25.24 17.60
CA LEU A 564 29.09 23.86 17.24
C LEU A 564 30.26 23.34 18.08
N THR A 565 30.05 22.22 18.75
CA THR A 565 31.10 21.46 19.44
C THR A 565 31.31 20.13 18.75
N LEU A 566 32.51 19.91 18.21
CA LEU A 566 32.91 18.61 17.67
C LEU A 566 33.11 17.62 18.82
N ILE A 567 32.29 16.58 18.89
CA ILE A 567 32.39 15.53 19.92
C ILE A 567 33.48 14.54 19.53
N PHE A 568 33.45 14.07 18.29
CA PHE A 568 34.54 13.32 17.69
C PHE A 568 34.61 13.60 16.19
N GLY A 569 35.81 13.48 15.63
CA GLY A 569 36.04 13.66 14.20
C GLY A 569 36.68 12.44 13.55
N ASN A 570 36.36 12.22 12.27
CA ASN A 570 36.95 11.21 11.40
C ASN A 570 36.96 9.80 12.01
N LYS A 571 35.83 9.40 12.60
CA LYS A 571 35.65 8.06 13.18
C LYS A 571 35.09 7.10 12.15
N LYS A 572 35.66 5.90 12.07
CA LYS A 572 35.10 4.83 11.26
C LYS A 572 33.77 4.40 11.85
N LEU A 573 32.76 4.40 11.01
CA LEU A 573 31.42 4.03 11.39
C LEU A 573 31.32 2.56 11.86
N SER A 574 32.10 1.65 11.26
CA SER A 574 32.18 0.25 11.69
C SER A 574 32.56 0.10 13.16
N ASP A 575 33.44 0.98 13.65
CA ASP A 575 33.97 0.92 15.00
C ASP A 575 32.92 1.42 16.00
N LEU A 576 32.13 2.41 15.59
CA LEU A 576 31.01 2.95 16.37
C LEU A 576 29.86 1.93 16.50
N LEU A 577 29.58 1.17 15.42
CA LEU A 577 28.56 0.13 15.41
C LEU A 577 28.97 -1.13 16.18
N ALA A 578 30.26 -1.43 16.23
CA ALA A 578 30.81 -2.55 16.99
C ALA A 578 30.84 -2.29 18.51
N TYR A 579 30.69 -1.03 18.92
CA TYR A 579 30.71 -0.64 20.32
C TYR A 579 29.46 -1.14 21.05
N LYS A 580 29.65 -2.11 21.94
CA LYS A 580 28.64 -2.49 22.93
C LYS A 580 28.94 -1.70 24.22
N PRO A 581 28.01 -0.88 24.73
CA PRO A 581 28.21 -0.25 26.03
C PRO A 581 28.41 -1.33 27.09
N GLN A 582 29.48 -1.20 27.88
CA GLN A 582 29.71 -2.05 29.05
C GLN A 582 28.71 -1.74 30.16
#